data_AF-A0A3B8M025-F1
#
_entry.id   AF-A0A3B8M025-F1
#
_cell.length_a   1.000
_cell.length_b   1.000
_cell.length_c   1.000
_cell.angle_alpha   90.00
_cell.angle_beta   90.00
_cell.angle_gamma   90.00
#
_symmetry.space_group_name_H-M   'P 1'
#
loop_
_entity.id
_entity.type
_entity.pdbx_description
1 polymer ?
#
loop_
_entity_poly.entity_id
_entity_poly.type
_entity_poly.pdbx_seq_one_letter_code
_entity_poly.pdbx_strand_id
1 'polypeptide(L)'
;PVEPKPVVAPPRPAREIARALNLPILRYVQKEPVAVSLVLDEVAQLSGVELRLADGLPGDPRLAKTVRLELERTTVGGILDAVLEMIGLSRRVHDGFVEIEPSVKGAERRGS
;
A
#
# COMPACT_ATOMS: atom_id res chain seq x y z
N PRO A 1 -33.58 22.47 -15.50
CA PRO A 1 -32.18 22.24 -15.04
C PRO A 1 -31.96 20.75 -14.80
N VAL A 2 -31.21 20.08 -15.68
CA VAL A 2 -30.78 18.69 -15.45
C VAL A 2 -29.42 18.74 -14.76
N GLU A 3 -29.37 18.35 -13.48
CA GLU A 3 -28.11 18.12 -12.80
C GLU A 3 -27.32 17.04 -13.58
N PRO A 4 -26.06 17.30 -13.96
CA PRO A 4 -25.24 16.29 -14.61
C PRO A 4 -24.97 15.19 -13.58
N LYS A 5 -25.52 13.99 -13.82
CA LYS A 5 -25.14 12.77 -13.10
C LYS A 5 -23.61 12.66 -13.10
N PRO A 6 -22.96 12.42 -11.95
CA PRO A 6 -21.52 12.19 -11.93
C PRO A 6 -21.22 10.97 -12.81
N VAL A 7 -20.51 11.22 -13.90
CA VAL A 7 -19.94 10.16 -14.73
C VAL A 7 -18.92 9.46 -13.83
N VAL A 8 -19.30 8.30 -13.29
CA VAL A 8 -18.38 7.44 -12.55
C VAL A 8 -17.32 7.04 -13.57
N ALA A 9 -16.14 7.64 -13.47
CA ALA A 9 -15.02 7.26 -14.33
C ALA A 9 -14.80 5.75 -14.21
N PRO A 10 -14.57 5.03 -15.31
CA PRO A 10 -14.32 3.60 -15.24
C PRO A 10 -13.13 3.33 -14.33
N PRO A 11 -13.16 2.26 -13.52
CA PRO A 11 -12.07 1.93 -12.61
C PRO A 11 -10.77 1.77 -13.39
N ARG A 12 -9.70 2.36 -12.86
CA ARG A 12 -8.37 2.30 -13.47
C ARG A 12 -7.93 0.83 -13.60
N PRO A 13 -7.49 0.36 -14.78
CA PRO A 13 -7.05 -1.03 -14.95
C PRO A 13 -5.90 -1.40 -14.01
N ALA A 14 -5.86 -2.65 -13.53
CA ALA A 14 -4.82 -3.18 -12.66
C ALA A 14 -3.40 -2.99 -13.25
N ARG A 15 -3.28 -3.07 -14.59
CA ARG A 15 -2.00 -2.81 -15.29
C ARG A 15 -1.53 -1.37 -15.16
N GLU A 16 -2.45 -0.41 -15.18
CA GLU A 16 -2.14 1.01 -15.01
C GLU A 16 -1.78 1.31 -13.55
N ILE A 17 -2.48 0.70 -12.60
CA ILE A 17 -2.13 0.75 -11.17
C ILE A 17 -0.72 0.18 -10.94
N ALA A 18 -0.41 -0.99 -11.51
CA ALA A 18 0.92 -1.57 -11.41
C ALA A 18 2.01 -0.65 -11.98
N ARG A 19 1.72 0.11 -13.05
CA ARG A 19 2.65 1.13 -13.58
C ARG A 19 2.83 2.30 -12.63
N ALA A 20 1.75 2.80 -12.02
CA ALA A 20 1.82 3.87 -11.04
C ALA A 20 2.64 3.46 -9.80
N LEU A 21 2.53 2.22 -9.37
CA LEU A 21 3.36 1.68 -8.29
C LEU A 21 4.83 1.51 -8.70
N ASN A 22 5.12 1.29 -9.98
CA ASN A 22 6.50 1.18 -10.49
C ASN A 22 7.20 2.53 -10.69
N LEU A 23 6.59 3.65 -10.28
CA LEU A 23 7.25 4.96 -10.33
C LEU A 23 8.53 4.94 -9.49
N PRO A 24 9.70 5.27 -10.08
CA PRO A 24 10.99 5.13 -9.42
C PRO A 24 11.21 6.24 -8.39
N ILE A 25 11.82 5.86 -7.26
CA ILE A 25 12.21 6.75 -6.18
C ILE A 25 13.69 6.50 -5.88
N LEU A 26 14.52 7.52 -6.11
CA LEU A 26 15.96 7.42 -5.95
C LEU A 26 16.36 7.08 -4.51
N ARG A 27 15.70 7.72 -3.54
CA ARG A 27 15.93 7.51 -2.12
C ARG A 27 14.69 7.86 -1.33
N TYR A 28 14.29 6.97 -0.43
CA TYR A 28 13.21 7.15 0.53
C TYR A 28 13.75 6.88 1.92
N VAL A 29 13.86 7.92 2.74
CA VAL A 29 14.41 7.81 4.10
C VAL A 29 13.49 8.53 5.07
N GLN A 30 13.08 7.79 6.09
CA GLN A 30 12.36 8.33 7.24
C GLN A 30 13.34 8.45 8.40
N LYS A 31 13.64 9.70 8.80
CA LYS A 31 14.62 9.99 9.87
C LYS A 31 14.14 9.53 11.25
N GLU A 32 12.83 9.51 11.46
CA GLU A 32 12.18 9.09 12.69
C GLU A 32 11.23 7.92 12.41
N PRO A 33 10.87 7.10 13.43
CA PRO A 33 9.81 6.11 13.25
C PRO A 33 8.52 6.78 12.80
N VAL A 34 7.97 6.34 11.68
CA VAL A 34 6.73 6.86 11.10
C VAL A 34 5.61 5.83 11.28
N ALA A 35 4.39 6.28 11.53
CA ALA A 35 3.23 5.40 11.62
C ALA A 35 2.98 4.71 10.26
N VAL A 36 2.67 3.41 10.29
CA VAL A 36 2.34 2.65 9.08
C VAL A 36 1.23 3.34 8.29
N SER A 37 0.18 3.82 8.97
CA SER A 37 -0.93 4.56 8.34
C SER A 37 -0.45 5.75 7.50
N LEU A 38 0.51 6.54 8.01
CA LEU A 38 1.05 7.68 7.29
C LEU A 38 1.84 7.26 6.05
N VAL A 39 2.59 6.16 6.11
CA VAL A 39 3.29 5.62 4.93
C VAL A 39 2.29 5.13 3.88
N LEU A 40 1.19 4.49 4.30
CA LEU A 40 0.14 4.06 3.39
C LEU A 40 -0.54 5.25 2.71
N ASP A 41 -0.86 6.30 3.47
CA ASP A 41 -1.43 7.54 2.93
C ASP A 41 -0.47 8.21 1.93
N GLU A 42 0.83 8.27 2.25
CA GLU A 42 1.85 8.82 1.37
C GLU A 42 1.95 8.03 0.06
N VAL A 43 1.95 6.70 0.13
CA VAL A 43 1.93 5.83 -1.06
C VAL A 43 0.68 6.07 -1.91
N ALA A 44 -0.49 6.18 -1.28
CA ALA A 44 -1.76 6.45 -1.98
C ALA A 44 -1.70 7.79 -2.72
N GLN A 45 -1.12 8.82 -2.09
CA GLN A 45 -0.93 10.14 -2.70
C GLN A 45 0.08 10.12 -3.85
N LEU A 46 1.24 9.47 -3.67
CA LEU A 46 2.30 9.40 -4.69
C LEU A 46 1.86 8.61 -5.93
N SER A 47 1.12 7.51 -5.74
CA SER A 47 0.63 6.67 -6.84
C SER A 47 -0.69 7.17 -7.43
N GLY A 48 -1.47 7.96 -6.70
CA GLY A 48 -2.85 8.30 -7.05
C GLY A 48 -3.73 7.05 -7.14
N VAL A 49 -3.47 6.04 -6.30
CA VAL A 49 -4.17 4.76 -6.27
C VAL A 49 -4.88 4.60 -4.93
N GLU A 50 -6.11 4.10 -4.98
CA GLU A 50 -6.87 3.77 -3.77
C GLU A 50 -6.29 2.52 -3.09
N LEU A 51 -5.97 2.62 -1.81
CA LEU A 51 -5.59 1.49 -0.97
C LEU A 51 -6.80 1.04 -0.14
N ARG A 52 -7.11 -0.25 -0.18
CA ARG A 52 -8.18 -0.88 0.60
C ARG A 52 -7.61 -1.92 1.54
N LEU A 53 -8.21 -2.05 2.71
CA LEU A 53 -7.89 -3.13 3.64
C LEU A 53 -8.83 -4.31 3.37
N ALA A 54 -8.30 -5.52 3.28
CA ALA A 54 -9.11 -6.74 3.26
C ALA A 54 -9.97 -6.85 4.53
N ASP A 55 -11.06 -7.60 4.45
CA ASP A 55 -11.95 -7.82 5.58
C ASP A 55 -11.20 -8.34 6.83
N GLY A 56 -11.51 -7.76 8.00
CA GLY A 56 -10.89 -8.12 9.27
C GLY A 56 -9.54 -7.46 9.57
N LEU A 57 -8.96 -6.71 8.62
CA LEU A 57 -7.82 -5.82 8.90
C LEU A 57 -8.17 -4.47 9.55
N PRO A 58 -9.39 -3.90 9.39
CA PRO A 58 -9.75 -2.71 10.15
C PRO A 58 -9.65 -2.97 11.66
N GLY A 59 -8.69 -2.32 12.32
CA GLY A 59 -8.36 -2.54 13.74
C GLY A 59 -7.22 -3.53 14.01
N ASP A 60 -6.55 -4.06 12.98
CA ASP A 60 -5.38 -4.92 13.17
C ASP A 60 -4.25 -4.12 13.88
N PRO A 61 -3.72 -4.61 15.02
CA PRO A 61 -2.67 -3.91 15.76
C PRO A 61 -1.38 -3.71 14.97
N ARG A 62 -1.16 -4.45 13.87
CA ARG A 62 -0.04 -4.27 12.95
C ARG A 62 -0.08 -2.91 12.26
N LEU A 63 -1.27 -2.38 11.96
CA LEU A 63 -1.45 -1.08 11.31
C LEU A 63 -1.18 0.10 12.26
N ALA A 64 -1.26 -0.12 13.57
CA ALA A 64 -0.96 0.89 14.58
C ALA A 64 0.56 1.02 14.89
N LYS A 65 1.40 0.20 14.25
CA LYS A 65 2.85 0.21 14.48
C LYS A 65 3.52 1.41 13.82
N THR A 66 4.72 1.71 14.28
CA THR A 66 5.66 2.60 13.60
C THR A 66 6.79 1.79 12.96
N VAL A 67 7.30 2.28 11.83
CA VAL A 67 8.40 1.67 11.08
C VAL A 67 9.48 2.70 10.79
N ARG A 68 10.70 2.23 10.54
CA ARG A 68 11.78 3.04 9.97
C ARG A 68 12.16 2.44 8.63
N LEU A 69 12.17 3.27 7.60
CA LEU A 69 12.46 2.87 6.23
C LEU A 69 13.64 3.69 5.72
N GLU A 70 14.64 2.99 5.23
CA GLU A 70 15.74 3.54 4.45
C GLU A 70 15.89 2.67 3.21
N LEU A 71 15.38 3.18 2.09
CA LEU A 71 15.34 2.49 0.82
C LEU A 71 16.05 3.34 -0.24
N GLU A 72 16.96 2.72 -0.98
CA GLU A 72 17.64 3.31 -2.13
C GLU A 72 17.17 2.65 -3.41
N ARG A 73 17.04 3.43 -4.49
CA ARG A 73 16.62 2.95 -5.82
C ARG A 73 15.36 2.07 -5.77
N THR A 74 14.35 2.55 -5.06
CA THR A 74 13.08 1.86 -4.85
C THR A 74 12.02 2.36 -5.83
N THR A 75 10.79 1.91 -5.66
CA THR A 75 9.59 2.43 -6.33
C THR A 75 8.52 2.77 -5.29
N VAL A 76 7.45 3.46 -5.71
CA VAL A 76 6.29 3.70 -4.83
C VAL A 76 5.73 2.37 -4.29
N GLY A 77 5.62 1.36 -5.14
CA GLY A 77 5.24 0.00 -4.79
C GLY A 77 6.28 -0.68 -3.89
N GLY A 78 7.57 -0.42 -4.10
CA GLY A 78 8.64 -0.92 -3.24
C GLY A 78 8.59 -0.36 -1.81
N ILE A 79 8.20 0.90 -1.63
CA ILE A 79 7.94 1.47 -0.30
C ILE A 79 6.76 0.74 0.36
N LEU A 80 5.66 0.56 -0.40
CA LEU A 80 4.48 -0.16 0.07
C LEU A 80 4.81 -1.61 0.46
N ASP A 81 5.55 -2.32 -0.37
CA ASP A 81 5.96 -3.70 -0.10
C ASP A 81 6.85 -3.77 1.15
N ALA A 82 7.82 -2.86 1.28
CA ALA A 82 8.71 -2.83 2.44
C ALA A 82 7.95 -2.58 3.76
N VAL A 83 7.03 -1.61 3.80
CA VAL A 83 6.26 -1.35 5.04
C VAL A 83 5.35 -2.52 5.39
N LEU A 84 4.69 -3.12 4.40
CA LEU A 84 3.78 -4.24 4.62
C LEU A 84 4.53 -5.49 5.08
N GLU A 85 5.68 -5.80 4.48
CA GLU A 85 6.53 -6.93 4.90
C GLU A 85 6.98 -6.83 6.36
N MET A 86 7.40 -5.63 6.81
CA MET A 86 7.82 -5.40 8.20
C MET A 86 6.73 -5.70 9.23
N ILE A 87 5.46 -5.60 8.84
CA ILE A 87 4.31 -5.86 9.69
C ILE A 87 3.59 -7.16 9.36
N GLY A 88 4.13 -7.99 8.46
CA GLY A 88 3.57 -9.28 8.09
C GLY A 88 2.28 -9.19 7.27
N LEU A 89 2.13 -8.14 6.48
CA LEU A 89 1.07 -7.94 5.50
C LEU A 89 1.65 -8.01 4.08
N SER A 90 0.78 -8.06 3.08
CA SER A 90 1.12 -7.99 1.66
C SER A 90 0.06 -7.20 0.92
N ARG A 91 0.28 -6.95 -0.37
CA ARG A 91 -0.70 -6.31 -1.24
C ARG A 91 -1.08 -7.18 -2.43
N ARG A 92 -2.29 -6.93 -2.94
CA ARG A 92 -2.79 -7.46 -4.20
C ARG A 92 -3.34 -6.31 -5.05
N VAL A 93 -2.97 -6.29 -6.32
CA VAL A 93 -3.45 -5.26 -7.26
C VAL A 93 -4.72 -5.75 -7.91
N HIS A 94 -5.78 -4.96 -7.82
CA HIS A 94 -7.05 -5.17 -8.49
C HIS A 94 -7.34 -4.03 -9.46
N ASP A 95 -8.41 -4.14 -10.24
CA ASP A 95 -8.90 -3.01 -11.02
C ASP A 95 -9.50 -1.96 -10.08
N GLY A 96 -9.02 -0.72 -10.19
CA GLY A 96 -9.44 0.44 -9.40
C GLY A 96 -8.71 0.64 -8.07
N PHE A 97 -8.16 -0.42 -7.46
CA PHE A 97 -7.57 -0.33 -6.11
C PHE A 97 -6.46 -1.36 -5.86
N VAL A 98 -5.72 -1.14 -4.78
CA VAL A 98 -4.78 -2.10 -4.20
C VAL A 98 -5.35 -2.57 -2.89
N GLU A 99 -5.51 -3.87 -2.73
CA GLU A 99 -5.96 -4.50 -1.49
C GLU A 99 -4.75 -4.88 -0.64
N ILE A 100 -4.78 -4.52 0.64
CA ILE A 100 -3.82 -4.95 1.65
C ILE A 100 -4.42 -6.19 2.31
N GLU A 101 -3.67 -7.28 2.32
CA GLU A 101 -4.08 -8.58 2.86
C GLU A 101 -3.03 -9.14 3.83
N PRO A 102 -3.42 -10.03 4.76
CA PRO A 102 -2.45 -10.75 5.58
C PRO A 102 -1.44 -11.51 4.72
N SER A 103 -0.15 -11.41 5.05
CA SER A 103 0.87 -12.14 4.30
C SER A 103 0.78 -13.64 4.59
N VAL A 104 0.47 -14.44 3.57
CA VAL A 104 0.48 -15.92 3.65
C VAL A 104 1.86 -16.48 4.03
N LYS A 105 2.95 -15.73 3.80
CA LYS A 105 4.31 -16.13 4.22
C LYS A 105 4.49 -16.16 5.76
N GLY A 106 3.58 -15.56 6.53
CA GLY A 106 3.61 -15.59 7.99
C GLY A 106 3.16 -16.91 8.62
N ALA A 107 2.62 -17.86 7.85
CA ALA A 107 2.18 -19.15 8.37
C ALA A 107 3.31 -20.17 8.59
N GLU A 108 4.52 -19.95 8.05
CA GLU A 108 5.62 -20.94 8.09
C GLU A 108 6.77 -20.64 9.05
N ARG A 109 6.55 -19.88 10.13
CA ARG A 109 7.51 -19.85 11.26
C ARG A 109 6.82 -20.01 12.62
N ARG A 110 6.15 -21.16 12.82
CA ARG A 110 6.10 -21.81 14.14
C ARG A 110 6.71 -23.19 14.01
N GLY A 111 8.02 -23.25 14.16
CA GLY A 111 8.77 -24.49 14.20
C GLY A 111 10.08 -24.23 14.92
N SER A 112 10.06 -24.40 16.23
CA SER A 112 11.19 -24.77 17.10
C SER A 112 10.62 -25.09 18.48
#